data_AF-A0A3D4T0V3-F1
#
_entry.id   AF-A0A3D4T0V3-F1
#
_cell.length_a   1.000
_cell.length_b   1.000
_cell.length_c   1.000
_cell.angle_alpha   90.00
_cell.angle_beta   90.00
_cell.angle_gamma   90.00
#
_symmetry.space_group_name_H-M   'P 1'
#
loop_
_entity.id
_entity.type
_entity.pdbx_description
1 polymer ?
#
loop_
_entity_poly.entity_id
_entity_poly.type
_entity_poly.pdbx_seq_one_letter_code
_entity_poly.pdbx_strand_id
1 'polypeptide(L)'
;WTGDSQTVYAVADGDKLRRYTREATGHGLSRTEVDSSSLKATGIQDPRISVLSVSRDGTRVAMIINAQVYVSTLERGGGDGRDGGPDTVRLGTPVQVGRELGPTVSVGWRPDGSLLVGTRAFDGPVWTVAVDGAEATRLSARNVTPPVVAVTDTGKVTYILDERAVLQLEDDDESESDSENAIWREVPALQGDRAFPVIGDN
;
A
#
# COMPACT_ATOMS: atom_id res chain seq x y z
N TRP A 1 8.39 0.77 3.73
CA TRP A 1 9.80 0.35 3.84
C TRP A 1 9.83 -1.16 3.74
N THR A 2 10.85 -1.73 3.11
CA THR A 2 11.08 -3.18 3.18
C THR A 2 11.79 -3.52 4.49
N GLY A 3 11.56 -4.71 5.04
CA GLY A 3 12.16 -5.14 6.31
C GLY A 3 13.71 -5.17 6.31
N ASP A 4 14.36 -5.01 5.15
CA ASP A 4 15.81 -4.84 5.02
C ASP A 4 16.31 -3.43 5.39
N SER A 5 15.42 -2.45 5.55
CA SER A 5 15.74 -1.06 5.89
C SER A 5 16.72 -0.33 4.95
N GLN A 6 17.07 -0.93 3.81
CA GLN A 6 18.05 -0.40 2.85
C GLN A 6 17.45 -0.11 1.48
N THR A 7 16.23 -0.59 1.22
CA THR A 7 15.59 -0.50 -0.10
C THR A 7 14.32 0.34 -0.06
N VAL A 8 14.18 1.24 -1.04
CA VAL A 8 12.98 2.05 -1.28
C VAL A 8 12.54 1.88 -2.73
N TYR A 9 11.23 1.79 -2.94
CA TYR A 9 10.63 1.75 -4.26
C TYR A 9 9.82 3.02 -4.50
N ALA A 10 9.89 3.54 -5.73
CA ALA A 10 9.13 4.72 -6.13
C ALA A 10 8.64 4.58 -7.58
N VAL A 11 7.58 5.31 -7.88
CA VAL A 11 7.07 5.50 -9.24
C VAL A 11 7.48 6.88 -9.71
N ALA A 12 8.06 6.96 -10.91
CA ALA A 12 8.34 8.21 -11.58
C ALA A 12 7.47 8.34 -12.83
N ASP A 13 7.00 9.55 -13.10
CA ASP A 13 6.16 9.90 -14.25
C ASP A 13 4.86 9.09 -14.37
N GLY A 14 4.49 8.35 -13.32
CA GLY A 14 3.30 7.49 -13.28
C GLY A 14 3.45 6.11 -13.94
N ASP A 15 4.61 5.79 -14.52
CA ASP A 15 4.80 4.55 -15.30
C ASP A 15 6.14 3.83 -15.04
N LYS A 16 7.16 4.52 -14.50
CA LYS A 16 8.50 3.96 -14.28
C LYS A 16 8.71 3.59 -12.82
N LEU A 17 8.75 2.30 -12.53
CA LEU A 17 9.12 1.80 -11.21
C LEU A 17 10.64 1.82 -11.04
N ARG A 18 11.10 2.35 -9.91
CA ARG A 18 12.50 2.48 -9.55
C ARG A 18 12.73 1.87 -8.19
N ARG A 19 13.82 1.13 -8.07
CA ARG A 19 14.37 0.67 -6.79
C ARG A 19 15.59 1.52 -6.45
N TYR A 20 15.64 1.99 -5.22
CA TYR A 20 16.76 2.69 -4.63
C TYR A 20 17.29 1.85 -3.49
N THR A 21 18.58 1.55 -3.51
CA THR A 21 19.25 0.72 -2.49
C THR A 21 20.45 1.47 -1.95
N ARG A 22 20.59 1.53 -0.63
CA ARG A 22 21.76 2.14 0.00
C ARG A 22 23.01 1.31 -0.30
N GLU A 23 24.10 1.97 -0.69
CA GLU A 23 25.37 1.30 -0.91
C GLU A 23 26.02 0.88 0.41
N ALA A 24 26.65 -0.31 0.43
CA ALA A 24 27.23 -0.89 1.65
C ALA A 24 28.45 -0.13 2.19
N THR A 25 29.15 0.63 1.35
CA THR A 25 30.47 1.22 1.64
C THR A 25 30.49 2.74 1.76
N GLY A 26 29.37 3.44 1.53
CA GLY A 26 29.35 4.90 1.55
C GLY A 26 27.98 5.49 1.30
N HIS A 27 27.84 6.79 1.52
CA HIS A 27 26.62 7.60 1.52
C HIS A 27 25.84 7.66 0.18
N GLY A 28 26.04 6.71 -0.73
CA GLY A 28 25.41 6.61 -2.04
C GLY A 28 24.11 5.81 -2.03
N LEU A 29 23.27 6.12 -3.02
CA LEU A 29 22.05 5.39 -3.36
C LEU A 29 22.23 4.83 -4.77
N SER A 30 22.25 3.51 -4.90
CA SER A 30 22.16 2.85 -6.20
C SER A 30 20.71 2.90 -6.68
N ARG A 31 20.50 3.21 -7.96
CA ARG A 31 19.19 3.24 -8.60
C ARG A 31 19.13 2.17 -9.68
N THR A 32 18.11 1.33 -9.62
CA THR A 32 17.80 0.33 -10.63
C THR A 32 16.37 0.52 -11.11
N GLU A 33 16.11 0.29 -12.40
CA GLU A 33 14.74 0.19 -12.90
C GLU A 33 14.15 -1.17 -12.54
N VAL A 34 12.88 -1.19 -12.12
CA VAL A 34 12.14 -2.43 -11.91
C VAL A 34 11.44 -2.75 -13.22
N ASP A 35 11.71 -3.93 -13.79
CA ASP A 35 11.03 -4.36 -15.00
C ASP A 35 9.53 -4.55 -14.70
N SER A 36 8.72 -3.72 -15.33
CA SER A 36 7.27 -3.66 -15.18
C SER A 36 6.54 -4.06 -16.47
N SER A 37 7.24 -4.74 -17.40
CA SER A 37 6.69 -5.19 -18.68
C SER A 37 5.47 -6.10 -18.53
N SER A 38 5.34 -6.81 -17.40
CA SER A 38 4.18 -7.63 -17.02
C SER A 38 2.88 -6.83 -16.91
N LEU A 39 2.92 -5.51 -16.71
CA LEU A 39 1.74 -4.65 -16.74
C LEU A 39 0.99 -4.76 -18.08
N LYS A 40 1.70 -5.03 -19.18
CA LYS A 40 1.06 -5.22 -20.50
C LYS A 40 0.11 -6.42 -20.52
N ALA A 41 0.36 -7.45 -19.72
CA ALA A 41 -0.48 -8.64 -19.65
C ALA A 41 -1.84 -8.38 -18.97
N THR A 42 -1.98 -7.26 -18.24
CA THR A 42 -3.25 -6.86 -17.62
C THR A 42 -4.28 -6.33 -18.62
N GLY A 43 -3.84 -5.93 -19.82
CA GLY A 43 -4.70 -5.29 -20.83
C GLY A 43 -5.12 -3.86 -20.49
N ILE A 44 -4.59 -3.25 -19.42
CA ILE A 44 -4.87 -1.86 -19.06
C ILE A 44 -4.33 -0.93 -20.14
N GLN A 45 -5.20 -0.09 -20.70
CA GLN A 45 -4.79 0.98 -21.60
C GLN A 45 -4.19 2.12 -20.78
N ASP A 46 -3.01 2.58 -21.18
CA ASP A 46 -2.32 3.73 -20.59
C ASP A 46 -2.25 3.68 -19.05
N PRO A 47 -1.62 2.65 -18.44
CA PRO A 47 -1.60 2.50 -17.00
C PRO A 47 -0.93 3.71 -16.33
N ARG A 48 -1.60 4.29 -15.33
CA ARG A 48 -1.02 5.32 -14.46
C ARG A 48 -1.02 4.85 -13.03
N ILE A 49 0.18 4.61 -12.52
CA ILE A 49 0.40 4.20 -11.14
C ILE A 49 0.48 5.45 -10.27
N SER A 50 -0.50 5.63 -9.39
CA SER A 50 -0.57 6.78 -8.48
C SER A 50 -0.06 6.46 -7.08
N VAL A 51 -0.09 5.18 -6.68
CA VAL A 51 0.43 4.71 -5.38
C VAL A 51 1.17 3.40 -5.59
N LEU A 52 2.24 3.23 -4.83
CA LEU A 52 3.06 2.02 -4.75
C LEU A 52 3.34 1.74 -3.28
N SER A 53 2.94 0.57 -2.80
CA SER A 53 3.16 0.14 -1.42
C SER A 53 3.75 -1.26 -1.40
N VAL A 54 4.96 -1.40 -0.89
CA VAL A 54 5.67 -2.69 -0.84
C VAL A 54 5.39 -3.37 0.49
N SER A 55 5.13 -4.69 0.44
CA SER A 55 4.89 -5.49 1.63
C SER A 55 6.10 -5.49 2.55
N ARG A 56 5.87 -5.75 3.83
CA ARG A 56 6.93 -5.72 4.85
C ARG A 56 8.09 -6.68 4.54
N ASP A 57 7.77 -7.86 4.01
CA ASP A 57 8.76 -8.86 3.59
C ASP A 57 9.49 -8.51 2.27
N GLY A 58 9.04 -7.47 1.56
CA GLY A 58 9.61 -7.03 0.29
C GLY A 58 9.32 -7.95 -0.90
N THR A 59 8.38 -8.90 -0.78
CA THR A 59 8.09 -9.88 -1.83
C THR A 59 6.88 -9.52 -2.69
N ARG A 60 6.05 -8.57 -2.25
CA ARG A 60 4.83 -8.14 -2.94
C ARG A 60 4.75 -6.62 -3.01
N VAL A 61 3.97 -6.15 -3.96
CA VAL A 61 3.66 -4.74 -4.13
C VAL A 61 2.18 -4.56 -4.43
N ALA A 62 1.56 -3.66 -3.68
CA ALA A 62 0.24 -3.13 -3.96
C ALA A 62 0.39 -1.84 -4.77
N MET A 63 -0.40 -1.69 -5.81
CA MET A 63 -0.40 -0.55 -6.71
C MET A 63 -1.81 0.00 -6.85
N ILE A 64 -1.93 1.31 -6.96
CA ILE A 64 -3.14 1.93 -7.50
C ILE A 64 -2.85 2.31 -8.94
N ILE A 65 -3.54 1.66 -9.87
CA ILE A 65 -3.44 1.91 -11.32
C ILE A 65 -4.79 2.40 -11.79
N ASN A 66 -4.86 3.63 -12.34
CA ASN A 66 -6.12 4.23 -12.81
C ASN A 66 -7.25 4.17 -11.75
N ALA A 67 -6.90 4.44 -10.49
CA ALA A 67 -7.79 4.38 -9.31
C ALA A 67 -8.30 2.97 -8.91
N GLN A 68 -7.72 1.90 -9.45
CA GLN A 68 -8.03 0.50 -9.09
C GLN A 68 -6.83 -0.16 -8.40
N VAL A 69 -7.09 -1.12 -7.51
CA VAL A 69 -6.03 -1.79 -6.73
C VAL A 69 -5.53 -3.03 -7.46
N TYR A 70 -4.21 -3.16 -7.55
CA TYR A 70 -3.52 -4.32 -8.10
C TYR A 70 -2.46 -4.82 -7.14
N VAL A 71 -2.27 -6.13 -7.08
CA VAL A 71 -1.18 -6.78 -6.36
C VAL A 71 -0.29 -7.52 -7.35
N SER A 72 1.02 -7.42 -7.15
CA SER A 72 2.03 -8.20 -7.90
C SER A 72 3.09 -8.73 -6.95
N THR A 73 3.75 -9.82 -7.34
CA THR A 73 5.02 -10.23 -6.74
C THR A 73 6.14 -9.30 -7.20
N LEU A 74 7.15 -9.12 -6.35
CA LEU A 74 8.46 -8.55 -6.67
C LEU A 74 9.45 -9.71 -6.77
N GLU A 75 9.82 -10.06 -7.99
CA GLU A 75 10.74 -11.15 -8.28
C GLU A 75 12.16 -10.60 -8.41
N ARG A 76 13.09 -11.19 -7.66
CA ARG A 76 14.53 -10.88 -7.77
C ARG A 76 15.18 -11.87 -8.72
N GLY A 77 15.80 -11.36 -9.78
CA GLY A 77 16.68 -12.14 -10.65
C GLY A 77 18.02 -12.33 -9.96
N GLY A 78 18.38 -13.58 -9.67
CA GLY A 78 19.68 -13.90 -9.09
C GLY A 78 20.80 -13.69 -10.10
N GLY A 79 21.76 -12.81 -9.80
CA GLY A 79 23.15 -13.10 -10.15
C GLY A 79 23.59 -14.24 -9.24
N ASP A 80 24.03 -15.36 -9.80
CA ASP A 80 24.36 -16.60 -9.08
C ASP A 80 25.60 -16.52 -8.16
N GLY A 81 26.00 -15.30 -7.78
CA GLY A 81 27.14 -15.02 -6.93
C GLY A 81 28.50 -15.40 -7.54
N ARG A 82 28.56 -15.90 -8.78
CA ARG A 82 29.82 -16.30 -9.44
C ARG A 82 30.29 -15.30 -10.48
N ASP A 83 29.38 -14.59 -11.13
CA ASP A 83 29.68 -13.46 -11.99
C ASP A 83 28.77 -12.30 -11.57
N GLY A 84 29.32 -11.11 -11.32
CA GLY A 84 28.59 -9.95 -10.79
C GLY A 84 27.57 -9.35 -11.76
N GLY A 85 26.54 -10.12 -12.13
CA GLY A 85 25.39 -9.67 -12.91
C GLY A 85 24.50 -8.74 -12.08
N PRO A 86 23.72 -7.87 -12.74
CA PRO A 86 22.91 -6.88 -12.04
C PRO A 86 21.85 -7.55 -11.18
N ASP A 87 21.78 -7.14 -9.91
CA ASP A 87 20.66 -7.38 -8.99
C ASP A 87 19.40 -6.79 -9.64
N THR A 88 18.67 -7.60 -10.40
CA THR A 88 17.52 -7.18 -11.19
C THR A 88 16.24 -7.50 -10.44
N VAL A 89 15.27 -6.58 -10.50
CA VAL A 89 13.93 -6.78 -9.92
C VAL A 89 12.91 -6.59 -11.01
N ARG A 90 11.91 -7.45 -11.02
CA ARG A 90 10.77 -7.37 -11.93
C ARG A 90 9.46 -7.60 -11.21
N LEU A 91 8.38 -7.09 -11.78
CA LEU A 91 7.03 -7.44 -11.38
C LEU A 91 6.65 -8.81 -11.96
N GLY A 92 6.02 -9.66 -11.16
CA GLY A 92 5.15 -10.71 -11.68
C GLY A 92 3.94 -10.13 -12.43
N THR A 93 3.02 -10.97 -12.90
CA THR A 93 1.77 -10.49 -13.53
C THR A 93 0.87 -9.86 -12.47
N PRO A 94 0.53 -8.56 -12.56
CA PRO A 94 -0.35 -7.94 -11.59
C PRO A 94 -1.78 -8.47 -11.68
N VAL A 95 -2.41 -8.68 -10.53
CA VAL A 95 -3.79 -9.14 -10.41
C VAL A 95 -4.62 -8.03 -9.79
N GLN A 96 -5.78 -7.74 -10.38
CA GLN A 96 -6.73 -6.78 -9.80
C GLN A 96 -7.40 -7.40 -8.57
N VAL A 97 -7.43 -6.66 -7.47
CA VAL A 97 -8.14 -7.04 -6.23
C VAL A 97 -9.13 -5.94 -5.83
N GLY A 98 -10.13 -6.28 -5.03
CA GLY A 98 -11.14 -5.31 -4.57
C GLY A 98 -11.87 -4.63 -5.74
N ARG A 99 -12.46 -5.41 -6.63
CA ARG A 99 -13.14 -4.92 -7.84
C ARG A 99 -14.45 -4.17 -7.53
N GLU A 100 -15.00 -4.43 -6.36
CA GLU A 100 -16.17 -3.80 -5.76
C GLU A 100 -15.87 -2.44 -5.12
N LEU A 101 -14.60 -2.09 -4.93
CA LEU A 101 -14.21 -0.79 -4.37
C LEU A 101 -14.52 0.34 -5.35
N GLY A 102 -14.90 1.50 -4.80
CA GLY A 102 -14.96 2.76 -5.55
C GLY A 102 -13.56 3.31 -5.90
N PRO A 103 -13.47 4.52 -6.50
CA PRO A 103 -12.20 5.11 -6.88
C PRO A 103 -11.20 5.21 -5.71
N THR A 104 -10.13 4.42 -5.78
CA THR A 104 -9.15 4.27 -4.71
C THR A 104 -8.06 5.33 -4.80
N VAL A 105 -7.58 5.80 -3.63
CA VAL A 105 -6.55 6.86 -3.52
C VAL A 105 -5.38 6.51 -2.62
N SER A 106 -5.54 5.57 -1.69
CA SER A 106 -4.45 5.12 -0.83
C SER A 106 -4.55 3.63 -0.57
N VAL A 107 -3.39 2.98 -0.43
CA VAL A 107 -3.28 1.56 -0.06
C VAL A 107 -2.08 1.34 0.85
N GLY A 108 -2.26 0.53 1.87
CA GLY A 108 -1.23 0.10 2.82
C GLY A 108 -1.34 -1.38 3.13
N TRP A 109 -0.25 -1.97 3.60
CA TRP A 109 -0.23 -3.36 4.05
C TRP A 109 -0.58 -3.42 5.54
N ARG A 110 -1.46 -4.35 5.91
CA ARG A 110 -1.71 -4.72 7.30
C ARG A 110 -0.67 -5.74 7.77
N PRO A 111 -0.43 -5.91 9.08
CA PRO A 111 0.55 -6.86 9.59
C PRO A 111 0.28 -8.33 9.22
N ASP A 112 -0.99 -8.68 8.99
CA ASP A 112 -1.43 -10.01 8.54
C ASP A 112 -1.19 -10.27 7.04
N GLY A 113 -0.73 -9.26 6.29
CA GLY A 113 -0.48 -9.34 4.85
C GLY A 113 -1.68 -9.03 3.97
N SER A 114 -2.84 -8.68 4.54
CA SER A 114 -3.96 -8.09 3.80
C SER A 114 -3.71 -6.62 3.49
N LEU A 115 -4.56 -6.02 2.66
CA LEU A 115 -4.48 -4.61 2.30
C LEU A 115 -5.50 -3.80 3.08
N LEU A 116 -5.10 -2.62 3.53
CA LEU A 116 -5.99 -1.55 3.96
C LEU A 116 -6.07 -0.51 2.84
N VAL A 117 -7.28 -0.14 2.45
CA VAL A 117 -7.54 0.66 1.26
C VAL A 117 -8.42 1.86 1.59
N GLY A 118 -8.01 3.04 1.13
CA GLY A 118 -8.76 4.29 1.26
C GLY A 118 -9.30 4.77 -0.09
N THR A 119 -10.57 5.16 -0.13
CA THR A 119 -11.27 5.54 -1.36
C THR A 119 -11.85 6.95 -1.31
N ARG A 120 -12.43 7.39 -2.44
CA ARG A 120 -13.24 8.61 -2.54
C ARG A 120 -14.74 8.40 -2.26
N ALA A 121 -15.18 7.16 -2.01
CA ALA A 121 -16.59 6.81 -1.90
C ALA A 121 -17.13 7.07 -0.49
N PHE A 122 -18.24 7.80 -0.38
CA PHE A 122 -18.92 8.06 0.91
C PHE A 122 -19.49 6.78 1.54
N ASP A 123 -19.99 5.88 0.70
CA ASP A 123 -20.54 4.58 1.05
C ASP A 123 -19.47 3.46 1.06
N GLY A 124 -18.19 3.82 1.12
CA GLY A 124 -17.09 2.86 1.18
C GLY A 124 -15.72 3.52 1.33
N PRO A 125 -15.49 4.39 2.32
CA PRO A 125 -14.28 5.20 2.37
C PRO A 125 -13.05 4.38 2.77
N VAL A 126 -13.22 3.28 3.53
CA VAL A 126 -12.15 2.42 4.01
C VAL A 126 -12.53 0.94 3.86
N TRP A 127 -11.60 0.12 3.38
CA TRP A 127 -11.78 -1.31 3.16
C TRP A 127 -10.56 -2.11 3.62
N THR A 128 -10.78 -3.33 4.09
CA THR A 128 -9.76 -4.37 4.11
C THR A 128 -9.95 -5.27 2.89
N VAL A 129 -8.86 -5.70 2.26
CA VAL A 129 -8.90 -6.55 1.05
C VAL A 129 -7.89 -7.66 1.19
N ALA A 130 -8.32 -8.91 1.02
CA ALA A 130 -7.43 -10.05 0.95
C ALA A 130 -6.44 -9.87 -0.21
N VAL A 131 -5.19 -10.29 0.00
CA VAL A 131 -4.10 -10.06 -0.97
C VAL A 131 -4.31 -10.77 -2.32
N ASP A 132 -5.08 -11.85 -2.33
CA ASP A 132 -5.53 -12.58 -3.53
C ASP A 132 -6.86 -12.06 -4.08
N GLY A 133 -7.51 -11.11 -3.38
CA GLY A 133 -8.80 -10.53 -3.73
C GLY A 133 -9.99 -11.46 -3.46
N ALA A 134 -9.83 -12.54 -2.71
CA ALA A 134 -10.93 -13.46 -2.39
C ALA A 134 -12.03 -12.79 -1.54
N GLU A 135 -11.64 -11.83 -0.70
CA GLU A 135 -12.53 -11.10 0.19
C GLU A 135 -12.18 -9.61 0.19
N ALA A 136 -13.20 -8.76 0.23
CA ALA A 136 -13.07 -7.35 0.58
C ALA A 136 -14.17 -6.98 1.58
N THR A 137 -13.76 -6.44 2.72
CA THR A 137 -14.67 -6.07 3.81
C THR A 137 -14.64 -4.57 3.98
N ARG A 138 -15.83 -3.97 3.97
CA ARG A 138 -15.98 -2.55 4.21
C ARG A 138 -15.83 -2.27 5.71
N LEU A 139 -15.00 -1.29 6.08
CA LEU A 139 -14.98 -0.78 7.46
C LEU A 139 -16.02 0.32 7.65
N SER A 140 -16.37 0.62 8.91
CA SER A 140 -17.31 1.69 9.21
C SER A 140 -16.95 3.01 8.52
N ALA A 141 -17.95 3.73 8.01
CA ALA A 141 -17.80 5.09 7.50
C ALA A 141 -18.16 6.15 8.56
N ARG A 142 -18.52 5.74 9.78
CA ARG A 142 -18.97 6.67 10.82
C ARG A 142 -17.81 7.61 11.22
N ASN A 143 -18.06 8.90 11.08
CA ASN A 143 -17.09 9.98 11.30
C ASN A 143 -15.92 10.04 10.30
N VAL A 144 -16.06 9.42 9.11
CA VAL A 144 -15.07 9.51 8.02
C VAL A 144 -15.60 10.44 6.93
N THR A 145 -14.77 11.39 6.48
CA THR A 145 -15.05 12.29 5.36
C THR A 145 -14.06 12.01 4.23
N PRO A 146 -14.43 11.18 3.23
CA PRO A 146 -13.54 10.92 2.10
C PRO A 146 -13.19 12.22 1.34
N PRO A 147 -12.05 12.26 0.63
CA PRO A 147 -11.17 11.14 0.33
C PRO A 147 -10.31 10.70 1.52
N VAL A 148 -10.15 9.38 1.69
CA VAL A 148 -9.18 8.82 2.62
C VAL A 148 -7.83 8.71 1.91
N VAL A 149 -6.93 9.66 2.14
CA VAL A 149 -5.70 9.84 1.35
C VAL A 149 -4.47 9.17 1.95
N ALA A 150 -4.55 8.69 3.19
CA ALA A 150 -3.53 7.85 3.80
C ALA A 150 -4.17 6.82 4.72
N VAL A 151 -3.54 5.66 4.80
CA VAL A 151 -3.98 4.53 5.63
C VAL A 151 -2.76 3.83 6.22
N THR A 152 -2.85 3.36 7.46
CA THR A 152 -1.85 2.51 8.09
C THR A 152 -2.46 1.69 9.22
N ASP A 153 -1.87 0.53 9.51
CA ASP A 153 -2.42 -0.44 10.46
C ASP A 153 -1.27 -1.05 11.28
N THR A 154 -1.42 -0.99 12.60
CA THR A 154 -0.42 -1.50 13.57
C THR A 154 -0.71 -2.91 14.08
N GLY A 155 -1.82 -3.52 13.65
CA GLY A 155 -2.38 -4.78 14.13
C GLY A 155 -3.22 -4.64 15.40
N LYS A 156 -3.36 -3.41 15.91
CA LYS A 156 -4.16 -3.05 17.09
C LYS A 156 -4.96 -1.78 16.89
N VAL A 157 -4.36 -0.84 16.17
CA VAL A 157 -4.96 0.43 15.81
C VAL A 157 -4.75 0.66 14.32
N THR A 158 -5.84 0.94 13.63
CA THR A 158 -5.85 1.46 12.27
C THR A 158 -5.89 2.98 12.32
N TYR A 159 -5.06 3.64 11.53
CA TYR A 159 -5.10 5.08 11.32
C TYR A 159 -5.39 5.42 9.87
N ILE A 160 -6.19 6.46 9.67
CA ILE A 160 -6.49 7.03 8.35
C ILE A 160 -6.32 8.54 8.37
N LEU A 161 -5.99 9.13 7.22
CA LEU A 161 -6.09 10.57 7.00
C LEU A 161 -7.24 10.81 6.02
N ASP A 162 -8.31 11.42 6.52
CA ASP A 162 -9.45 11.83 5.70
C ASP A 162 -9.28 13.30 5.22
N GLU A 163 -10.32 13.91 4.66
CA GLU A 163 -10.26 15.30 4.21
C GLU A 163 -9.89 16.27 5.36
N ARG A 164 -10.28 15.93 6.59
CA ARG A 164 -10.26 16.81 7.76
C ARG A 164 -9.10 16.51 8.70
N ALA A 165 -8.90 15.25 9.09
CA ALA A 165 -8.04 14.89 10.22
C ALA A 165 -7.47 13.48 10.12
N VAL A 166 -6.49 13.21 10.98
CA VAL A 166 -6.07 11.83 11.27
C VAL A 166 -7.07 11.20 12.24
N LEU A 167 -7.64 10.08 11.83
CA LEU A 167 -8.58 9.30 12.61
C LEU A 167 -7.97 7.94 12.97
N GLN A 168 -8.40 7.39 14.10
CA GLN A 168 -8.04 6.06 14.56
C GLN A 168 -9.28 5.19 14.81
N LEU A 169 -9.12 3.90 14.54
CA LEU A 169 -10.04 2.83 14.89
C LEU A 169 -9.25 1.76 15.64
N GLU A 170 -9.69 1.41 16.85
CA GLU A 170 -9.10 0.31 17.61
C GLU A 170 -9.68 -1.00 17.09
N ASP A 171 -8.82 -2.01 16.96
CA ASP A 171 -9.23 -3.36 16.62
C ASP A 171 -9.76 -3.99 17.92
N ASP A 172 -11.07 -3.91 18.13
CA ASP A 172 -11.71 -4.49 19.30
C ASP A 172 -11.80 -6.01 19.07
N ASP A 173 -10.89 -6.78 19.66
CA ASP A 173 -10.78 -8.25 19.60
C ASP A 173 -12.09 -9.01 19.95
N GLU A 174 -13.17 -8.33 20.37
CA GLU A 174 -14.36 -8.94 20.96
C GLU A 174 -15.56 -9.14 20.01
N SER A 175 -15.58 -8.60 18.78
CA SER A 175 -16.65 -8.91 17.82
C SER A 175 -16.41 -8.39 16.39
N GLU A 176 -16.07 -9.28 15.44
CA GLU A 176 -16.02 -8.96 14.00
C GLU A 176 -17.35 -8.37 13.46
N SER A 177 -18.46 -8.63 14.16
CA SER A 177 -19.80 -8.11 13.88
C SER A 177 -20.00 -6.61 14.18
N ASP A 178 -19.06 -5.94 14.85
CA ASP A 178 -19.21 -4.52 15.23
C ASP A 178 -18.34 -3.56 14.40
N SER A 179 -17.50 -4.07 13.49
CA SER A 179 -16.58 -3.24 12.67
C SER A 179 -17.28 -2.22 11.75
N GLU A 180 -18.50 -2.52 11.28
CA GLU A 180 -19.33 -1.57 10.51
C GLU A 180 -19.98 -0.51 11.41
N ASN A 181 -20.18 -0.82 12.69
CA ASN A 181 -20.82 0.07 13.67
C ASN A 181 -19.80 0.88 14.49
N ALA A 182 -18.52 0.51 14.46
CA ALA A 182 -17.45 1.21 15.15
C ALA A 182 -17.34 2.68 14.67
N ILE A 183 -16.80 3.57 15.51
CA ILE A 183 -16.69 5.00 15.20
C ILE A 183 -15.22 5.40 15.16
N TRP A 184 -14.82 6.01 14.05
CA TRP A 184 -13.49 6.59 13.91
C TRP A 184 -13.34 7.80 14.84
N ARG A 185 -12.25 7.85 15.60
CA ARG A 185 -11.96 8.93 16.56
C ARG A 185 -10.78 9.75 16.08
N GLU A 186 -10.82 11.06 16.23
CA GLU A 186 -9.64 11.90 15.95
C GLU A 186 -8.49 11.54 16.90
N VAL A 187 -7.26 11.54 16.39
CA VAL A 187 -6.06 11.35 17.20
C VAL A 187 -5.80 12.62 18.02
N PRO A 188 -5.89 12.58 19.37
CA PRO A 188 -5.84 13.79 20.19
C PRO A 188 -4.57 14.62 20.00
N ALA A 189 -3.43 13.96 19.82
CA ALA A 189 -2.13 14.61 19.63
C ALA A 189 -1.96 15.32 18.28
N LEU A 190 -2.89 15.11 17.34
CA LEU A 190 -2.85 15.67 15.98
C LEU A 190 -4.08 16.55 15.68
N GLN A 191 -4.86 16.91 16.70
CA GLN A 191 -6.03 17.75 16.52
C GLN A 191 -5.65 19.12 15.97
N GLY A 192 -6.30 19.51 14.87
CA GLY A 192 -6.04 20.77 14.16
C GLY A 192 -4.88 20.73 13.16
N ASP A 193 -4.11 19.64 13.12
CA ASP A 193 -3.00 19.45 12.20
C ASP A 193 -3.28 18.34 11.17
N ARG A 194 -2.82 18.55 9.94
CA ARG A 194 -2.80 17.48 8.92
C ARG A 194 -1.45 16.77 8.96
N ALA A 195 -1.45 15.50 9.32
CA ALA A 195 -0.26 14.66 9.36
C ALA A 195 -0.48 13.36 8.58
N PHE A 196 0.56 12.87 7.92
CA PHE A 196 0.53 11.56 7.27
C PHE A 196 0.95 10.50 8.28
N PRO A 197 0.11 9.49 8.58
CA PRO A 197 0.49 8.43 9.49
C PRO A 197 1.57 7.55 8.83
N VAL A 198 2.63 7.27 9.59
CA VAL A 198 3.73 6.38 9.19
C VAL A 198 4.02 5.42 10.32
N ILE A 199 4.33 4.17 9.98
CA ILE A 199 4.78 3.16 10.94
C ILE A 199 6.29 3.01 10.77
N GLY A 200 7.03 3.14 11.87
CA GLY A 200 8.43 2.77 11.94
C GLY A 200 8.57 1.31 12.33
N ASP A 201 9.42 0.57 11.63
CA ASP A 201 9.95 -0.70 12.14
C ASP A 201 11.03 -0.36 13.18
N ASN A 202 10.93 -0.94 14.38
CA ASN A 202 11.90 -0.77 15.48
C ASN A 202 12.99 -1.82 15.42
#